data_AF-A0A949E1F3-F1
#
_entry.id   AF-A0A949E1F3-F1
#
_cell.length_a   1.000
_cell.length_b   1.000
_cell.length_c   1.000
_cell.angle_alpha   90.00
_cell.angle_beta   90.00
_cell.angle_gamma   90.00
#
_symmetry.space_group_name_H-M   'P 1'
#
loop_
_entity.id
_entity.type
_entity.pdbx_description
1 polymer ?
#
loop_
_entity_poly.entity_id
_entity_poly.type
_entity_poly.pdbx_seq_one_letter_code
_entity_poly.pdbx_strand_id
1 'polypeptide(L)'
;MKKVVLYLLFITSIIYIQKSFAKKTEILISNIYNQINQDLLNIKKEYPQTQPKVYSLLDQVCKMYQASKITIEKKSKIKSELKLKNAETLALKNETSMLKNNLKSIEGKLNNTQKELETKSKTLAKSAYLLNSINKEKEQIQNQVSQLQEEHKQLLLKTEELNNIEKQSPQNLSKNSLLKDNQSATLTSTSAPISSL
;
A
#
# COMPACT_ATOMS: atom_id res chain seq x y z
N MET A 1 -3.49 19.82 30.62
CA MET A 1 -4.63 19.07 31.19
C MET A 1 -5.72 19.95 31.79
N LYS A 2 -5.43 20.85 32.75
CA LYS A 2 -6.46 21.69 33.42
C LYS A 2 -7.40 22.48 32.47
N LYS A 3 -6.88 23.06 31.38
CA LYS A 3 -7.69 23.82 30.39
C LYS A 3 -8.68 22.95 29.61
N VAL A 4 -8.33 21.70 29.32
CA VAL A 4 -9.17 20.75 28.57
C VAL A 4 -10.36 20.29 29.43
N VAL A 5 -10.11 20.03 30.72
CA VAL A 5 -11.16 19.66 31.69
C VAL A 5 -12.16 20.80 31.89
N LEU A 6 -11.68 22.05 31.98
CA LEU A 6 -12.54 23.23 32.12
C LEU A 6 -13.45 23.41 30.89
N TYR A 7 -12.91 23.18 29.68
CA TYR A 7 -13.67 23.27 28.43
C TYR A 7 -14.77 22.19 28.34
N LEU A 8 -14.45 20.97 28.77
CA LEU A 8 -15.41 19.87 28.86
C LEU A 8 -16.55 20.16 29.84
N LEU A 9 -16.24 20.70 31.01
CA LEU A 9 -17.24 21.14 31.99
C LEU A 9 -18.14 22.24 31.41
N PHE A 10 -17.58 23.24 30.74
CA PHE A 10 -18.36 24.30 30.12
C PHE A 10 -19.31 23.79 29.02
N ILE A 11 -18.82 22.91 28.13
CA ILE A 11 -19.64 22.29 27.07
C ILE A 11 -20.78 21.46 27.67
N THR A 12 -20.49 20.64 28.67
CA THR A 12 -21.51 19.82 29.34
C THR A 12 -22.55 20.66 30.06
N SER A 13 -22.16 21.76 30.71
CA SER A 13 -23.08 22.72 31.30
C SER A 13 -23.99 23.40 30.27
N ILE A 14 -23.45 23.82 29.11
CA ILE A 14 -24.27 24.40 28.02
C ILE A 14 -25.29 23.38 27.50
N ILE A 15 -24.87 22.13 27.29
CA ILE A 15 -25.77 21.06 26.82
C ILE A 15 -26.89 20.82 27.85
N TYR A 16 -26.56 20.79 29.13
CA TYR A 16 -27.53 20.62 30.21
C TYR A 16 -28.53 21.78 30.25
N ILE A 17 -28.05 23.02 30.16
CA ILE A 17 -28.88 24.23 30.13
C ILE A 17 -29.85 24.19 28.94
N GLN A 18 -29.37 23.88 27.73
CA GLN A 18 -30.22 23.77 26.54
C GLN A 18 -31.29 22.69 26.68
N LYS A 19 -30.97 21.53 27.27
CA LYS A 19 -31.92 20.44 27.51
C LYS A 19 -32.98 20.83 28.56
N SER A 20 -32.56 21.56 29.59
CA SER A 20 -33.45 22.11 30.62
C SER A 20 -34.43 23.12 30.03
N PHE A 21 -33.95 24.05 29.19
CA PHE A 21 -34.80 25.01 28.49
C PHE A 21 -35.84 24.33 27.60
N ALA A 22 -35.46 23.33 26.81
CA ALA A 22 -36.39 22.63 25.93
C ALA A 22 -37.55 21.96 26.70
N LYS A 23 -37.25 21.28 27.82
CA LYS A 23 -38.29 20.69 28.68
C LYS A 23 -39.17 21.75 29.33
N LYS A 24 -38.57 22.85 29.79
CA LYS A 24 -39.33 23.98 30.37
C LYS A 24 -40.27 24.61 29.35
N THR A 25 -39.88 24.72 28.08
CA THR A 25 -40.73 25.27 27.02
C THR A 25 -41.98 24.41 26.76
N GLU A 26 -41.85 23.09 26.73
CA GLU A 26 -42.98 22.18 26.53
C GLU A 26 -43.99 22.26 27.69
N ILE A 27 -43.49 22.26 28.93
CA ILE A 27 -44.31 22.44 30.14
C ILE A 27 -45.01 23.81 30.12
N LEU A 28 -44.29 24.87 29.75
CA LEU A 28 -44.83 26.22 29.69
C LEU A 28 -45.94 26.35 28.64
N ILE A 29 -45.81 25.73 27.46
CA ILE A 29 -46.85 25.73 26.42
C ILE A 29 -48.12 25.02 26.92
N SER A 30 -47.97 23.87 27.58
CA SER A 30 -49.11 23.14 28.17
C SER A 30 -49.81 23.95 29.27
N ASN A 31 -49.04 24.58 30.15
CA ASN A 31 -49.57 25.39 31.23
C ASN A 31 -50.33 26.63 30.71
N ILE A 32 -49.76 27.35 29.73
CA ILE A 32 -50.40 28.50 29.10
C ILE A 32 -51.70 28.09 28.39
N TYR A 33 -51.69 26.96 27.66
CA TYR A 33 -52.89 26.43 27.02
C TYR A 33 -54.00 26.16 28.06
N ASN A 34 -53.67 25.48 29.15
CA ASN A 34 -54.64 25.18 30.21
C ASN A 34 -55.17 26.45 30.88
N GLN A 35 -54.30 27.42 31.17
CA GLN A 35 -54.69 28.69 31.77
C GLN A 35 -55.64 29.49 30.86
N ILE A 36 -55.27 29.70 29.60
CA ILE A 36 -56.12 30.44 28.65
C ILE A 36 -57.45 29.72 28.44
N ASN A 37 -57.46 28.38 28.39
CA ASN A 37 -58.68 27.61 28.25
C ASN A 37 -59.63 27.78 29.46
N GLN A 38 -59.08 27.76 30.68
CA GLN A 38 -59.87 28.02 31.90
C GLN A 38 -60.41 29.46 31.93
N ASP A 39 -59.59 30.45 31.58
CA ASP A 39 -60.01 31.86 31.55
C ASP A 39 -61.13 32.09 30.53
N LEU A 40 -61.03 31.49 29.33
CA LEU A 40 -62.08 31.55 28.31
C LEU A 40 -63.38 30.84 28.75
N LEU A 41 -63.27 29.71 29.45
CA LEU A 41 -64.43 29.01 30.02
C LEU A 41 -65.11 29.81 31.14
N ASN A 42 -64.35 30.59 31.91
CA ASN A 42 -64.91 31.48 32.93
C ASN A 42 -65.64 32.67 32.29
N ILE A 43 -65.04 33.32 31.28
CA ILE A 43 -65.69 34.41 30.52
C ILE A 43 -67.00 33.93 29.87
N LYS A 44 -67.03 32.70 29.35
CA LYS A 44 -68.24 32.08 28.80
C LYS A 44 -69.39 32.03 29.81
N LYS A 45 -69.08 31.72 31.07
CA LYS A 45 -70.07 31.62 32.15
C LYS A 45 -70.56 32.99 32.60
N GLU A 46 -69.64 33.95 32.72
CA GLU A 46 -69.93 35.29 33.22
C GLU A 46 -70.63 36.19 32.18
N TYR A 47 -70.36 35.99 30.89
CA TYR A 47 -70.87 36.85 29.81
C TYR A 47 -71.46 36.04 28.64
N PRO A 48 -72.68 35.50 28.75
CA PRO A 48 -73.32 34.66 27.74
C PRO A 48 -73.39 35.31 26.34
N GLN A 49 -73.56 36.63 26.25
CA GLN A 49 -73.57 37.38 25.00
C GLN A 49 -72.26 37.30 24.20
N THR A 50 -71.15 36.90 24.83
CA THR A 50 -69.84 36.79 24.19
C THR A 50 -69.53 35.38 23.67
N GLN A 51 -70.43 34.41 23.88
CA GLN A 51 -70.21 33.00 23.54
C GLN A 51 -69.67 32.74 22.12
N PRO A 52 -70.19 33.35 21.04
CA PRO A 52 -69.68 33.10 19.70
C PRO A 52 -68.19 33.47 19.54
N LYS A 53 -67.76 34.58 20.16
CA LYS A 53 -66.37 35.02 20.13
C LYS A 53 -65.49 34.11 20.98
N VAL A 54 -65.96 33.72 22.17
CA VAL A 54 -65.23 32.81 23.07
C VAL A 54 -64.98 31.45 22.41
N TYR A 55 -65.96 30.87 21.71
CA TYR A 55 -65.76 29.62 20.97
C TYR A 55 -64.74 29.77 19.83
N SER A 56 -64.75 30.91 19.12
CA SER A 56 -63.73 31.19 18.10
C SER A 56 -62.32 31.28 18.70
N LEU A 57 -62.17 31.94 19.86
CA LEU A 57 -60.88 32.00 20.56
C LEU A 57 -60.43 30.61 21.05
N LEU A 58 -61.34 29.81 21.60
CA LEU A 58 -61.04 28.44 22.03
C LEU A 58 -60.53 27.58 20.86
N ASP A 59 -61.16 27.67 19.70
CA ASP A 59 -60.71 26.97 18.48
C ASP A 59 -59.32 27.46 18.04
N GLN A 60 -59.07 28.77 18.04
CA GLN A 60 -57.76 29.33 17.70
C GLN A 60 -56.67 28.87 18.68
N VAL A 61 -56.94 28.88 19.98
CA VAL A 61 -56.02 28.42 21.03
C VAL A 61 -55.72 26.93 20.87
N CYS A 62 -56.73 26.11 20.59
CA CYS A 62 -56.56 24.69 20.25
C CYS A 62 -55.66 24.50 19.03
N LYS A 63 -55.91 25.23 17.94
CA LYS A 63 -55.09 25.16 16.71
C LYS A 63 -53.64 25.57 16.97
N MET A 64 -53.41 26.64 17.72
CA MET A 64 -52.07 27.10 18.10
C MET A 64 -51.32 26.08 18.97
N TYR A 65 -52.01 25.47 19.94
CA TYR A 65 -51.42 24.44 20.78
C TYR A 65 -51.00 23.21 19.96
N GLN A 66 -51.88 22.73 19.07
CA GLN A 66 -51.57 21.60 18.20
C GLN A 66 -50.41 21.91 17.26
N ALA A 67 -50.40 23.10 16.64
CA ALA A 67 -49.29 23.54 15.78
C ALA A 67 -47.96 23.61 16.54
N SER A 68 -47.98 24.09 17.78
CA SER A 68 -46.80 24.17 18.66
C SER A 68 -46.27 22.78 19.01
N LYS A 69 -47.17 21.85 19.38
CA LYS A 69 -46.83 20.46 19.68
C LYS A 69 -46.17 19.76 18.48
N ILE A 70 -46.81 19.84 17.31
CA ILE A 70 -46.28 19.27 16.06
C ILE A 70 -44.90 19.85 15.73
N THR A 71 -44.71 21.15 15.95
CA THR A 71 -43.42 21.82 15.68
C THR A 71 -42.31 21.32 16.61
N ILE A 72 -42.61 21.10 17.90
CA ILE A 72 -41.66 20.54 18.86
C ILE A 72 -41.26 19.11 18.48
N GLU A 73 -42.24 18.27 18.13
CA GLU A 73 -42.01 16.89 17.70
C GLU A 73 -41.14 16.84 16.44
N LYS A 74 -41.47 17.64 15.41
CA LYS A 74 -40.67 17.76 14.19
C LYS A 74 -39.25 18.22 14.47
N LYS A 75 -39.06 19.22 15.33
CA LYS A 75 -37.74 19.72 15.73
C LYS A 75 -36.92 18.63 16.44
N SER A 76 -37.54 17.84 17.31
CA SER A 76 -36.90 16.71 17.97
C SER A 76 -36.42 15.66 16.96
N LYS A 77 -37.30 15.29 16.02
CA LYS A 77 -37.01 14.32 14.96
C LYS A 77 -35.85 14.77 14.05
N ILE A 78 -35.91 16.00 13.56
CA ILE A 78 -34.83 16.59 12.74
C ILE A 78 -33.51 16.60 13.51
N LYS A 79 -33.53 16.94 14.80
CA LYS A 79 -32.32 16.94 15.63
C LYS A 79 -31.73 15.54 15.80
N SER A 80 -32.55 14.50 15.92
CA SER A 80 -32.07 13.11 15.96
C SER A 80 -31.49 12.66 14.62
N GLU A 81 -32.16 12.96 13.51
CA GLU A 81 -31.69 12.63 12.16
C GLU A 81 -30.36 13.33 11.85
N LEU A 82 -30.24 14.61 12.21
CA LEU A 82 -28.99 15.37 12.03
C LEU A 82 -27.83 14.75 12.82
N LYS A 83 -28.08 14.28 14.05
CA LYS A 83 -27.04 13.59 14.84
C LYS A 83 -26.58 12.29 14.18
N LEU A 84 -27.52 11.49 13.69
CA LEU A 84 -27.21 10.24 12.99
C LEU A 84 -26.42 10.52 11.71
N LYS A 85 -26.87 11.48 10.90
CA LYS A 85 -26.18 11.86 9.64
C LYS A 85 -24.80 12.45 9.88
N ASN A 86 -24.60 13.21 10.95
CA ASN A 86 -23.27 13.70 11.34
C ASN A 86 -22.33 12.56 11.75
N ALA A 87 -22.83 11.56 12.49
CA ALA A 87 -22.04 10.40 12.86
C ALA A 87 -21.64 9.56 11.63
N GLU A 88 -22.59 9.34 10.72
CA GLU A 88 -22.35 8.67 9.43
C GLU A 88 -21.31 9.41 8.58
N THR A 89 -21.43 10.75 8.49
CA THR A 89 -20.47 11.59 7.76
C THR A 89 -19.05 11.50 8.34
N LEU A 90 -18.93 11.48 9.68
CA LEU A 90 -17.64 11.29 10.35
C LEU A 90 -17.04 9.91 10.07
N ALA A 91 -17.87 8.86 10.10
CA ALA A 91 -17.43 7.50 9.78
C ALA A 91 -16.92 7.41 8.33
N LEU A 92 -17.68 7.93 7.36
CA LEU A 92 -17.30 7.96 5.94
C LEU A 92 -16.01 8.77 5.72
N LYS A 93 -15.84 9.89 6.42
CA LYS A 93 -14.60 10.69 6.33
C LYS A 93 -13.38 9.92 6.82
N ASN A 94 -13.53 9.17 7.92
CA ASN A 94 -12.45 8.34 8.45
C ASN A 94 -12.12 7.18 7.49
N GLU A 95 -13.14 6.51 6.96
CA GLU A 95 -12.96 5.44 5.98
C GLU A 95 -12.26 5.94 4.71
N THR A 96 -12.68 7.09 4.19
CA THR A 96 -12.05 7.74 3.03
C THR A 96 -10.56 8.04 3.30
N SER A 97 -10.24 8.53 4.50
CA SER A 97 -8.86 8.80 4.90
C SER A 97 -8.01 7.52 4.95
N MET A 98 -8.56 6.45 5.53
CA MET A 98 -7.91 5.14 5.60
C MET A 98 -7.68 4.56 4.20
N LEU A 99 -8.69 4.59 3.33
CA LEU A 99 -8.58 4.14 1.95
C LEU A 99 -7.51 4.92 1.18
N LYS A 100 -7.46 6.24 1.35
CA LYS A 100 -6.43 7.09 0.71
C LYS A 100 -5.02 6.73 1.16
N ASN A 101 -4.84 6.42 2.45
CA ASN A 101 -3.55 6.00 2.98
C ASN A 101 -3.16 4.61 2.46
N ASN A 102 -4.11 3.67 2.40
CA ASN A 102 -3.90 2.34 1.85
C ASN A 102 -3.53 2.41 0.36
N LEU A 103 -4.21 3.26 -0.42
CA LEU A 103 -3.94 3.45 -1.84
C LEU A 103 -2.51 3.97 -2.06
N LYS A 104 -2.08 5.00 -1.31
CA LYS A 104 -0.68 5.48 -1.35
C LYS A 104 0.34 4.39 -0.99
N SER A 105 0.02 3.54 -0.01
CA SER A 105 0.89 2.42 0.39
C SER A 105 1.03 1.39 -0.74
N ILE A 106 -0.09 1.04 -1.39
CA ILE A 106 -0.11 0.12 -2.53
C ILE A 106 0.65 0.70 -3.72
N GLU A 107 0.44 1.98 -4.06
CA GLU A 107 1.19 2.66 -5.13
C GLU A 107 2.69 2.65 -4.86
N GLY A 108 3.11 2.91 -3.61
CA GLY A 108 4.51 2.82 -3.21
C GLY A 108 5.09 1.41 -3.38
N LYS A 109 4.36 0.37 -2.94
CA LYS A 109 4.76 -1.02 -3.12
C LYS A 109 4.87 -1.40 -4.60
N LEU A 110 3.89 -1.01 -5.41
CA LEU A 110 3.87 -1.28 -6.84
C LEU A 110 5.10 -0.67 -7.54
N ASN A 111 5.40 0.60 -7.25
CA ASN A 111 6.56 1.27 -7.83
C ASN A 111 7.88 0.59 -7.43
N ASN A 112 8.00 0.16 -6.17
CA ASN A 112 9.18 -0.58 -5.71
C ASN A 112 9.31 -1.95 -6.41
N THR A 113 8.22 -2.71 -6.50
CA THR A 113 8.19 -4.00 -7.21
C THR A 113 8.52 -3.82 -8.69
N GLN A 114 8.05 -2.75 -9.33
CA GLN A 114 8.36 -2.47 -10.73
C GLN A 114 9.85 -2.18 -10.93
N LYS A 115 10.48 -1.41 -10.04
CA LYS A 115 11.93 -1.17 -10.07
C LYS A 115 12.74 -2.45 -9.83
N GLU A 116 12.34 -3.28 -8.88
CA GLU A 116 12.98 -4.58 -8.66
C GLU A 116 12.89 -5.48 -9.88
N LEU A 117 11.70 -5.55 -10.51
CA LEU A 117 11.48 -6.33 -11.71
C LEU A 117 12.35 -5.84 -12.88
N GLU A 118 12.42 -4.53 -13.10
CA GLU A 118 13.28 -3.94 -14.13
C GLU A 118 14.76 -4.29 -13.89
N THR A 119 15.21 -4.19 -12.63
CA THR A 119 16.59 -4.51 -12.26
C THR A 119 16.89 -5.99 -12.49
N LYS A 120 16.01 -6.90 -12.04
CA LYS A 120 16.15 -8.35 -12.25
C LYS A 120 16.12 -8.70 -13.74
N SER A 121 15.26 -8.05 -14.53
CA SER A 121 15.19 -8.25 -15.97
C SER A 121 16.50 -7.87 -16.67
N LYS A 122 17.10 -6.72 -16.31
CA LYS A 122 18.41 -6.30 -16.84
C LYS A 122 19.51 -7.30 -16.47
N THR A 123 19.53 -7.79 -15.22
CA THR A 123 20.50 -8.80 -14.78
C THR A 123 20.32 -10.12 -15.53
N LEU A 124 19.07 -10.55 -15.74
CA LEU A 124 18.77 -11.76 -16.50
C LEU A 124 19.26 -11.65 -17.96
N ALA A 125 19.02 -10.50 -18.61
CA ALA A 125 19.51 -10.24 -19.96
C ALA A 125 21.05 -10.29 -20.06
N LYS A 126 21.76 -9.71 -19.08
CA LYS A 126 23.22 -9.81 -19.00
C LYS A 126 23.70 -11.24 -18.82
N SER A 127 23.05 -12.01 -17.94
CA SER A 127 23.36 -13.42 -17.71
C SER A 127 23.15 -14.26 -18.98
N ALA A 128 22.04 -14.04 -19.69
CA ALA A 128 21.76 -14.71 -20.96
C ALA A 128 22.82 -14.41 -22.03
N TYR A 129 23.30 -13.16 -22.11
CA TYR A 129 24.39 -12.79 -23.01
C TYR A 129 25.70 -13.49 -22.65
N LEU A 130 26.07 -13.49 -21.37
CA LEU A 130 27.26 -14.19 -20.87
C LEU A 130 27.20 -15.70 -21.15
N LEU A 131 26.04 -16.33 -20.90
CA LEU A 131 25.84 -17.75 -21.16
C LEU A 131 26.02 -18.07 -22.66
N ASN A 132 25.51 -17.22 -23.55
CA ASN A 132 25.70 -17.39 -24.99
C ASN A 132 27.19 -17.27 -25.37
N SER A 133 27.92 -16.32 -24.78
CA SER A 133 29.37 -16.18 -24.99
C SER A 133 30.13 -17.42 -24.55
N ILE A 134 29.84 -17.94 -23.36
CA ILE A 134 30.48 -19.16 -22.82
C ILE A 134 30.15 -20.37 -23.69
N ASN A 135 28.92 -20.50 -24.18
CA ASN A 135 28.54 -21.60 -25.07
C ASN A 135 29.34 -21.57 -26.39
N LYS A 136 29.55 -20.38 -26.97
CA LYS A 136 30.38 -20.23 -28.17
C LYS A 136 31.84 -20.60 -27.91
N GLU A 137 32.40 -20.16 -26.78
CA GLU A 137 33.77 -20.51 -26.38
C GLU A 137 33.91 -22.02 -26.17
N LYS A 138 32.93 -22.65 -25.51
CA LYS A 138 32.89 -24.11 -25.34
C LYS A 138 32.88 -24.84 -26.69
N GLU A 139 32.08 -24.37 -27.65
CA GLU A 139 32.03 -24.95 -29.00
C GLU A 139 33.38 -24.81 -29.73
N GLN A 140 34.05 -23.67 -29.61
CA GLN A 140 35.39 -23.46 -30.17
C GLN A 140 36.42 -24.41 -29.54
N ILE A 141 36.43 -24.54 -28.21
CA ILE A 141 37.33 -25.47 -27.50
C ILE A 141 37.04 -26.91 -27.91
N GLN A 142 35.76 -27.30 -28.02
CA GLN A 142 35.37 -28.63 -28.46
C GLN A 142 35.95 -28.94 -29.85
N ASN A 143 35.84 -27.99 -30.79
CA ASN A 143 36.39 -28.12 -32.14
C ASN A 143 37.93 -28.23 -32.13
N GLN A 144 38.61 -27.41 -31.32
CA GLN A 144 40.07 -27.49 -31.16
C GLN A 144 40.52 -28.84 -30.57
N VAL A 145 39.81 -29.34 -29.56
CA VAL A 145 40.08 -30.66 -28.98
C VAL A 145 39.92 -31.76 -30.02
N SER A 146 38.86 -31.71 -30.83
CA SER A 146 38.65 -32.68 -31.92
C SER A 146 39.76 -32.60 -32.99
N GLN A 147 40.21 -31.40 -33.35
CA GLN A 147 41.34 -31.22 -34.28
C GLN A 147 42.64 -31.81 -33.71
N LEU A 148 42.98 -31.48 -32.47
CA LEU A 148 44.20 -31.99 -31.82
C LEU A 148 44.16 -33.51 -31.64
N GLN A 149 42.99 -34.09 -31.36
CA GLN A 149 42.83 -35.55 -31.30
C GLN A 149 43.11 -36.22 -32.65
N GLU A 150 42.65 -35.62 -33.75
CA GLU A 150 42.91 -36.13 -35.09
C GLU A 150 44.39 -35.97 -35.48
N GLU A 151 45.00 -34.81 -35.19
CA GLU A 151 46.44 -34.60 -35.39
C GLU A 151 47.28 -35.61 -34.60
N HIS A 152 46.94 -35.84 -33.33
CA HIS A 152 47.61 -36.84 -32.50
C HIS A 152 47.48 -38.25 -33.08
N LYS A 153 46.31 -38.62 -33.60
CA LYS A 153 46.09 -39.91 -34.26
C LYS A 153 46.95 -40.07 -35.52
N GLN A 154 47.02 -39.03 -36.34
CA GLN A 154 47.87 -39.01 -37.54
C GLN A 154 49.36 -39.10 -37.20
N LEU A 155 49.80 -38.38 -36.16
CA LEU A 155 51.17 -38.49 -35.66
C LEU A 155 51.48 -39.91 -35.18
N LEU A 156 50.56 -40.55 -34.44
CA LEU A 156 50.74 -41.93 -33.99
C LEU A 156 50.94 -42.90 -35.16
N LEU A 157 50.08 -42.81 -36.19
CA LEU A 157 50.20 -43.60 -37.43
C LEU A 157 51.55 -43.38 -38.12
N LYS A 158 51.98 -42.11 -38.24
CA LYS A 158 53.28 -41.77 -38.83
C LYS A 158 54.47 -42.29 -38.02
N THR A 159 54.32 -42.36 -36.70
CA THR A 159 55.35 -42.90 -35.80
C THR A 159 55.43 -44.43 -35.92
N GLU A 160 54.29 -45.11 -36.09
CA GLU A 160 54.25 -46.56 -36.38
C GLU A 160 54.85 -46.88 -37.76
N GLU A 161 54.58 -46.07 -38.78
CA GLU A 161 55.21 -46.20 -40.10
C GLU A 161 56.73 -46.05 -40.04
N LEU A 162 57.24 -45.04 -39.34
CA LEU A 162 58.69 -44.84 -39.13
C LEU A 162 59.34 -46.02 -38.39
N ASN A 163 58.69 -46.53 -37.34
CA ASN A 163 59.17 -47.70 -36.60
C ASN A 163 59.16 -48.99 -37.45
N ASN A 164 58.25 -49.11 -38.43
CA ASN A 164 58.21 -50.23 -39.36
C ASN A 164 59.30 -50.12 -40.45
N ILE A 165 59.65 -48.90 -40.87
CA ILE A 165 60.78 -48.64 -41.79
C ILE A 165 62.12 -48.94 -41.11
N GLU A 166 62.29 -48.59 -39.82
CA GLU A 166 63.49 -48.95 -39.05
C GLU A 166 63.68 -50.47 -38.89
N LYS A 167 62.59 -51.26 -38.90
CA LYS A 167 62.64 -52.72 -38.86
C LYS A 167 62.93 -53.39 -40.21
N GLN A 168 62.91 -52.65 -41.33
CA GLN A 168 63.16 -53.18 -42.68
C GLN A 168 64.53 -52.80 -43.29
N SER A 169 65.38 -52.05 -42.59
CA SER A 169 66.73 -51.71 -43.07
C SER A 169 67.82 -52.56 -42.38
N PRO A 170 68.47 -53.52 -43.07
CA PRO A 170 69.64 -54.20 -42.52
C PRO A 170 70.89 -53.31 -42.64
N GLN A 171 71.58 -53.15 -41.52
CA GLN A 171 73.01 -52.86 -41.35
C GLN A 171 73.67 -51.85 -42.32
N ASN A 172 74.05 -50.68 -41.77
CA ASN A 172 75.43 -50.17 -41.75
C ASN A 172 75.41 -48.66 -41.42
N LEU A 173 75.95 -48.25 -40.27
CA LEU A 173 77.20 -47.47 -40.22
C LEU A 173 77.59 -47.12 -38.78
N SER A 174 78.88 -47.36 -38.55
CA SER A 174 79.70 -47.07 -37.39
C SER A 174 79.83 -45.56 -37.08
N LYS A 175 79.94 -45.26 -35.78
CA LYS A 175 80.66 -44.14 -35.11
C LYS A 175 80.36 -42.70 -35.60
N ASN A 176 79.90 -41.85 -34.66
CA ASN A 176 80.66 -40.66 -34.26
C ASN A 176 80.05 -39.91 -33.05
N SER A 177 80.95 -39.52 -32.13
CA SER A 177 80.96 -38.33 -31.24
C SER A 177 79.66 -37.91 -30.51
N LEU A 178 79.54 -37.99 -29.18
CA LEU A 178 80.23 -37.16 -28.16
C LEU A 178 79.96 -35.65 -28.30
N LEU A 179 78.98 -35.12 -27.56
CA LEU A 179 78.88 -33.78 -26.94
C LEU A 179 77.47 -33.69 -26.30
N LYS A 180 77.33 -33.62 -24.97
CA LYS A 180 77.30 -32.38 -24.16
C LYS A 180 76.22 -31.40 -24.68
N ASP A 181 75.21 -30.97 -23.95
CA ASP A 181 75.13 -30.65 -22.52
C ASP A 181 73.72 -30.83 -21.95
N ASN A 182 73.69 -31.33 -20.72
CA ASN A 182 72.69 -31.00 -19.72
C ASN A 182 72.73 -29.49 -19.46
N GLN A 183 71.62 -28.76 -19.69
CA GLN A 183 71.36 -27.54 -18.92
C GLN A 183 69.91 -27.50 -18.43
N SER A 184 69.86 -27.62 -17.12
CA SER A 184 68.79 -27.40 -16.17
C SER A 184 68.04 -26.08 -16.33
N ALA A 185 66.73 -26.18 -16.08
CA ALA A 185 65.86 -25.24 -15.36
C ALA A 185 66.37 -23.81 -15.10
N THR A 186 65.57 -22.83 -15.52
CA THR A 186 65.34 -21.64 -14.67
C THR A 186 63.88 -21.21 -14.78
N LEU A 187 63.12 -21.57 -13.74
CA LEU A 187 61.88 -20.92 -13.35
C LEU A 187 62.24 -19.51 -12.86
N THR A 188 61.82 -18.47 -13.58
CA THR A 188 61.75 -17.11 -13.01
C THR A 188 60.30 -16.83 -12.61
N SER A 189 60.03 -17.22 -11.36
CA SER A 189 59.15 -16.49 -10.47
C SER A 189 59.76 -15.12 -10.19
N THR A 190 59.01 -14.02 -10.34
CA THR A 190 58.79 -13.01 -9.29
C THR A 190 58.04 -11.76 -9.78
N SER A 191 57.01 -11.41 -8.99
CA SER A 191 56.62 -10.04 -8.57
C SER A 191 55.93 -9.12 -9.60
N ALA A 192 54.86 -8.38 -9.31
CA ALA A 192 54.05 -8.13 -8.12
C ALA A 192 52.84 -7.27 -8.57
N PRO A 193 51.76 -7.15 -7.76
CA PRO A 193 50.58 -6.36 -8.09
C PRO A 193 50.82 -4.87 -7.79
N ILE A 194 50.29 -3.98 -8.64
CA ILE A 194 50.14 -2.57 -8.29
C ILE A 194 48.66 -2.30 -8.04
N SER A 195 48.34 -2.13 -6.76
CA SER A 195 47.17 -1.37 -6.32
C SER A 195 47.55 0.11 -6.31
N SER A 196 46.73 1.00 -6.86
CA SER A 196 46.27 2.22 -6.19
C SER A 196 45.41 3.12 -7.09
N LEU A 197 44.41 3.74 -6.44
CA LEU A 197 43.44 4.77 -6.83
C LEU A 197 42.13 4.31 -7.48
#